data_AF-A0AA38LM82-F1
#
_entry.id   AF-A0AA38LM82-F1
#
_cell.length_a   1.000
_cell.length_b   1.000
_cell.length_c   1.000
_cell.angle_alpha   90.00
_cell.angle_beta   90.00
_cell.angle_gamma   90.00
#
_symmetry.space_group_name_H-M   'P 1'
#
loop_
_entity.id
_entity.type
_entity.pdbx_description
1 polymer ?
#
loop_
_entity_poly.entity_id
_entity_poly.type
_entity_poly.pdbx_seq_one_letter_code
_entity_poly.pdbx_strand_id
1 'polypeptide(L)' 'IAQAQFLHLEFLANFLAELTLPDYSFLGYLPSLVAASVIFIAKLTLDPTKKPW' A
#
# COMPACT_ATOMS: atom_id res chain seq x y z
N ILE A 1 -4.62 14.78 14.08
CA ILE A 1 -3.60 13.70 14.15
C ILE A 1 -3.97 12.54 13.20
N ALA A 2 -5.19 11.99 13.27
CA ALA A 2 -5.62 10.89 12.39
C ALA A 2 -5.62 11.21 10.87
N GLN A 3 -5.97 12.44 10.47
CA GLN A 3 -5.97 12.83 9.05
C GLN A 3 -4.58 12.83 8.41
N ALA A 4 -3.53 13.14 9.18
CA ALA A 4 -2.15 13.16 8.68
C ALA A 4 -1.64 11.74 8.40
N GLN A 5 -2.02 10.76 9.24
CA GLN A 5 -1.67 9.35 9.00
C GLN A 5 -2.43 8.79 7.79
N PHE A 6 -3.69 9.18 7.60
CA PHE A 6 -4.47 8.79 6.42
C PHE A 6 -3.86 9.36 5.13
N LEU A 7 -3.51 10.65 5.13
CA LEU A 7 -2.82 11.29 4.00
C LEU A 7 -1.49 10.62 3.66
N HIS A 8 -0.68 10.27 4.68
CA HIS A 8 0.57 9.56 4.46
C HIS A 8 0.37 8.17 3.85
N LEU A 9 -0.67 7.46 4.30
CA LEU A 9 -0.99 6.12 3.85
C LEU A 9 -1.54 6.14 2.42
N GLU A 10 -2.41 7.08 2.07
CA GLU A 10 -2.90 7.30 0.70
C GLU A 10 -1.76 7.68 -0.25
N PHE A 11 -0.83 8.55 0.16
CA PHE A 11 0.32 8.92 -0.66
C PHE A 11 1.27 7.75 -0.90
N LEU A 12 1.60 7.02 0.17
CA LEU A 12 2.44 5.83 0.07
C LEU A 12 1.77 4.74 -0.76
N ALA A 13 0.44 4.62 -0.65
CA ALA A 13 -0.32 3.67 -1.44
C ALA A 13 -0.29 4.01 -2.94
N ASN A 14 -0.58 5.27 -3.31
CA ASN A 14 -0.47 5.69 -4.71
C ASN A 14 0.95 5.54 -5.26
N PHE A 15 1.97 5.88 -4.47
CA PHE A 15 3.36 5.71 -4.88
C PHE A 15 3.71 4.24 -5.17
N LEU A 16 3.30 3.33 -4.29
CA LEU A 16 3.49 1.89 -4.49
C LEU A 16 2.69 1.37 -5.69
N ALA A 17 1.47 1.87 -5.90
CA ALA A 17 0.64 1.51 -7.05
C ALA A 17 1.28 1.94 -8.38
N GLU A 18 1.80 3.17 -8.45
CA GLU A 18 2.57 3.67 -9.60
C GLU A 18 3.83 2.85 -9.85
N LEU A 19 4.49 2.36 -8.79
CA LEU A 19 5.68 1.50 -8.91
C LEU A 19 5.32 0.12 -9.48
N THR A 20 4.13 -0.41 -9.19
CA THR A 20 3.63 -1.68 -9.72
C THR A 20 2.99 -1.58 -11.10
N LEU A 21 2.61 -0.39 -11.55
CA LEU A 21 2.06 -0.15 -12.89
C LEU A 21 3.00 -0.51 -14.07
N PRO A 22 4.32 -0.23 -14.01
CA PRO A 22 5.28 -0.69 -15.02
C PRO A 22 5.66 -2.17 -14.84
N ASP A 23 5.40 -2.75 -13.67
CA ASP A 23 5.72 -4.14 -13.39
C ASP A 23 4.64 -5.05 -13.99
N TYR A 24 4.94 -5.60 -15.17
CA TYR A 24 4.06 -6.45 -15.97
C TYR A 24 3.55 -7.71 -15.22
N SER A 25 4.07 -7.98 -14.01
CA SER A 25 3.61 -9.02 -13.08
C SER A 25 2.16 -8.82 -12.63
N PHE A 26 1.60 -7.61 -12.74
CA PHE A 26 0.23 -7.30 -12.33
C PHE A 26 -0.86 -7.60 -13.36
N LEU A 27 -0.50 -8.01 -14.58
CA LEU A 27 -1.50 -8.41 -15.59
C LEU A 27 -2.38 -9.60 -15.16
N GLY A 28 -1.95 -10.37 -14.14
CA GLY A 28 -2.67 -11.53 -13.62
C GLY A 28 -3.46 -11.32 -12.32
N TYR A 29 -3.34 -10.15 -11.66
CA TYR A 29 -3.93 -9.91 -10.34
C TYR A 29 -5.02 -8.83 -10.39
N LEU A 30 -6.08 -9.00 -9.59
CA LEU A 30 -7.14 -8.01 -9.53
C LEU A 30 -6.63 -6.71 -8.91
N PRO A 31 -6.99 -5.53 -9.45
CA PRO A 31 -6.61 -4.23 -8.90
C PRO A 31 -7.03 -4.05 -7.42
N SER A 32 -8.08 -4.74 -6.97
CA SER A 32 -8.49 -4.78 -5.56
C SER A 32 -7.47 -5.47 -4.66
N LEU A 33 -6.86 -6.56 -5.13
CA LEU A 33 -5.81 -7.28 -4.40
C LEU A 33 -4.53 -6.43 -4.32
N VAL A 34 -4.21 -5.73 -5.41
CA VAL A 34 -3.09 -4.77 -5.44
C VAL A 34 -3.31 -3.67 -4.43
N ALA A 35 -4.48 -3.01 -4.47
CA ALA A 35 -4.84 -1.94 -3.54
C ALA A 35 -4.79 -2.40 -2.08
N ALA A 36 -5.34 -3.57 -1.78
CA ALA A 36 -5.31 -4.14 -0.42
C ALA A 36 -3.88 -4.45 0.06
N SER A 37 -3.03 -5.00 -0.81
CA SER A 37 -1.63 -5.32 -0.50
C SER A 37 -0.83 -4.06 -0.23
N VAL A 38 -1.03 -3.04 -1.07
CA VAL A 38 -0.39 -1.74 -0.94
C VAL A 38 -0.80 -1.03 0.34
N ILE A 39 -2.08 -1.06 0.73
CA ILE A 39 -2.57 -0.54 2.01
C ILE A 39 -1.94 -1.31 3.19
N PHE A 40 -1.83 -2.63 3.08
CA PHE A 40 -1.19 -3.47 4.10
C PHE A 40 0.29 -3.11 4.27
N ILE A 41 1.03 -2.97 3.16
CA ILE A 41 2.44 -2.55 3.16
C ILE A 41 2.59 -1.13 3.72
N ALA A 42 1.72 -0.20 3.34
CA ALA A 42 1.76 1.17 3.83
C ALA A 42 1.57 1.24 5.36
N LYS A 43 0.62 0.46 5.90
CA LYS A 43 0.44 0.30 7.35
C LYS A 43 1.65 -0.35 8.03
N LEU A 44 2.23 -1.37 7.42
CA LEU A 44 3.42 -2.05 7.95
C LEU A 44 4.65 -1.13 7.98
N THR A 45 4.81 -0.26 6.98
CA THR A 45 5.92 0.71 6.92
C THR A 45 5.77 1.80 7.98
N LEU A 46 4.55 2.27 8.23
CA LEU A 46 4.24 3.29 9.25
C LEU A 46 4.29 2.74 10.68
N ASP A 47 3.84 1.50 10.89
CA ASP A 47 3.82 0.81 12.18
C ASP A 47 4.50 -0.57 12.08
N PRO A 48 5.83 -0.64 11.87
CA PRO A 48 6.56 -1.91 11.73
C PRO A 48 6.54 -2.75 13.02
N THR A 49 6.22 -2.12 14.15
CA THR A 49 6.11 -2.75 15.47
C THR A 49 4.77 -3.45 15.68
N LYS A 50 3.72 -3.12 14.91
CA LYS A 50 2.45 -3.86 14.89
C LYS A 50 2.58 -5.06 13.97
N LYS A 51 3.35 -6.03 14.45
CA LYS A 51 3.46 -7.36 13.85
C LYS A 51 2.10 -8.07 14.05
N PRO A 52 1.39 -8.50 12.99
CA PRO A 52 0.10 -9.20 13.14
C PRO A 52 0.26 -10.72 13.44
N TRP A 53 1.47 -11.16 13.80
CA TRP A 53 1.80 -12.50 14.30
C TRP A 53 2.64 -12.41 15.56
#